data_AF-A0A1Q2YYP6-F1
#
_entry.id   AF-A0A1Q2YYP6-F1
#
_cell.length_a   1.000
_cell.length_b   1.000
_cell.length_c   1.000
_cell.angle_alpha   90.00
_cell.angle_beta   90.00
_cell.angle_gamma   90.00
#
_symmetry.space_group_name_H-M   'P 1'
#
loop_
_entity.id
_entity.type
_entity.pdbx_description
1 polymer ?
#
loop_
_entity_poly.entity_id
_entity_poly.type
_entity_poly.pdbx_seq_one_letter_code
_entity_poly.pdbx_strand_id
1 'polypeptide(L)'
;MERAPGDNYYGAGHYGVVPWDAPTGAVSSAAGYDNGRWSVADPRLPDATDRVVARIRSLDGTWHRPFSTLELAALQSLVEPEDYLELDGLSDADWRERIGNAVPPDAAAAIASTMGTTLLLAWSGESFMLSNTPIWVRNVAVALSVKSPDWSGGEGAAG
;
A
#
# COMPACT_ATOMS: atom_id res chain seq x y z
N MET A 1 -23.79 -21.54 18.14
CA MET A 1 -23.72 -20.10 18.43
C MET A 1 -25.04 -19.52 17.99
N GLU A 2 -25.96 -19.33 18.94
CA GLU A 2 -27.35 -18.95 18.69
C GLU A 2 -27.46 -17.43 18.75
N ARG A 3 -28.13 -16.81 17.75
CA ARG A 3 -28.21 -15.34 17.59
C ARG A 3 -29.54 -14.80 18.08
N ALA A 4 -29.53 -13.58 18.60
CA ALA A 4 -30.71 -12.88 19.09
C ALA A 4 -31.10 -11.69 18.19
N PRO A 5 -32.38 -11.27 18.19
CA PRO A 5 -32.81 -10.03 17.54
C PRO A 5 -32.06 -8.81 18.12
N GLY A 6 -31.37 -8.06 17.26
CA GLY A 6 -30.53 -6.92 17.66
C GLY A 6 -29.03 -7.19 17.61
N ASP A 7 -28.61 -8.43 17.33
CA ASP A 7 -27.21 -8.73 17.03
C ASP A 7 -26.77 -7.95 15.79
N ASN A 8 -25.57 -7.34 15.86
CA ASN A 8 -24.97 -6.63 14.73
C ASN A 8 -25.00 -7.52 13.49
N TYR A 9 -25.48 -6.96 12.37
CA TYR A 9 -25.43 -7.65 11.08
C TYR A 9 -24.00 -8.14 10.85
N TYR A 10 -23.81 -9.47 10.84
CA TYR A 10 -22.51 -10.09 10.56
C TYR A 10 -22.26 -10.05 9.05
N GLY A 11 -22.19 -8.84 8.51
CA GLY A 11 -21.71 -8.59 7.18
C GLY A 11 -20.19 -8.67 7.19
N ALA A 12 -19.59 -9.11 6.09
CA ALA A 12 -18.15 -8.99 5.80
C ALA A 12 -17.67 -7.52 5.70
N GLY A 13 -18.13 -6.62 6.58
CA GLY A 13 -17.83 -5.19 6.56
C GLY A 13 -18.70 -4.37 5.60
N HIS A 14 -19.90 -4.84 5.24
CA HIS A 14 -20.84 -4.13 4.35
C HIS A 14 -21.10 -2.71 4.84
N TYR A 15 -21.15 -1.77 3.89
CA TYR A 15 -21.31 -0.32 4.11
C TYR A 15 -20.28 0.24 5.08
N GLY A 16 -19.10 -0.39 5.13
CA GLY A 16 -18.07 -0.02 6.07
C GLY A 16 -17.37 1.28 5.68
N VAL A 17 -17.04 2.07 6.70
CA VAL A 17 -16.34 3.34 6.55
C VAL A 17 -14.99 3.24 7.26
N VAL A 18 -13.92 3.61 6.55
CA VAL A 18 -12.55 3.69 7.06
C VAL A 18 -12.35 5.09 7.64
N PRO A 19 -11.82 5.23 8.88
CA PRO A 19 -11.43 6.53 9.43
C PRO A 19 -10.38 7.21 8.54
N TRP A 20 -10.37 8.54 8.49
CA TRP A 20 -9.49 9.32 7.62
C TRP A 20 -8.00 8.97 7.76
N ASP A 21 -7.51 8.87 9.01
CA ASP A 21 -6.09 8.63 9.31
C ASP A 21 -5.75 7.13 9.45
N ALA A 22 -6.70 6.24 9.15
CA ALA A 22 -6.49 4.80 9.28
C ALA A 22 -6.02 4.20 7.94
N PRO A 23 -5.16 3.16 7.99
CA PRO A 23 -4.85 2.41 6.79
C PRO A 23 -6.10 1.73 6.23
N THR A 24 -6.17 1.61 4.92
CA THR A 24 -7.20 0.82 4.25
C THR A 24 -6.86 -0.67 4.30
N GLY A 25 -7.85 -1.51 4.02
CA GLY A 25 -7.58 -2.90 3.63
C GLY A 25 -6.89 -2.96 2.26
N ALA A 26 -6.61 -4.19 1.80
CA ALA A 26 -6.13 -4.41 0.44
C ALA A 26 -7.12 -3.84 -0.58
N VAL A 27 -6.66 -3.02 -1.52
CA VAL A 27 -7.51 -2.49 -2.61
C VAL A 27 -7.88 -3.65 -3.53
N SER A 28 -9.19 -3.92 -3.68
CA SER A 28 -9.70 -5.03 -4.48
C SER A 28 -10.35 -4.56 -5.78
N SER A 29 -10.30 -5.41 -6.80
CA SER A 29 -10.91 -5.16 -8.11
C SER A 29 -12.45 -5.24 -8.09
N ALA A 30 -13.03 -5.92 -7.09
CA ALA A 30 -14.47 -6.08 -6.94
C ALA A 30 -15.04 -5.27 -5.76
N ALA A 31 -14.37 -4.19 -5.36
CA ALA A 31 -14.78 -3.35 -4.25
C ALA A 31 -16.18 -2.73 -4.47
N GLY A 32 -17.16 -3.15 -3.67
CA GLY A 32 -18.54 -2.68 -3.70
C GLY A 32 -19.02 -2.29 -2.29
N TYR A 33 -19.87 -1.27 -2.17
CA TYR A 33 -20.33 -0.79 -0.86
C TYR A 33 -20.98 -1.88 -0.01
N ASP A 34 -21.48 -2.95 -0.62
CA ASP A 34 -22.10 -4.11 -0.01
C ASP A 34 -21.15 -5.29 0.19
N ASN A 35 -19.84 -5.11 0.11
CA ASN A 35 -18.89 -6.22 0.30
C ASN A 35 -17.60 -5.84 1.05
N GLY A 36 -17.57 -4.68 1.70
CA GLY A 36 -16.45 -4.28 2.52
C GLY A 36 -16.43 -2.81 2.91
N ARG A 37 -15.30 -2.39 3.48
CA ARG A 37 -15.08 -1.03 3.98
C ARG A 37 -14.54 -0.11 2.89
N TRP A 38 -15.36 0.14 1.86
CA TRP A 38 -14.94 0.88 0.66
C TRP A 38 -15.35 2.35 0.66
N SER A 39 -15.69 2.88 1.82
CA SER A 39 -15.92 4.30 2.04
C SER A 39 -14.92 4.86 3.04
N VAL A 40 -14.67 6.17 2.97
CA VAL A 40 -13.79 6.91 3.87
C VAL A 40 -14.59 8.01 4.59
N ALA A 41 -14.23 8.26 5.84
CA ALA A 41 -14.77 9.35 6.65
C ALA A 41 -14.02 10.66 6.33
N ASP A 42 -14.38 11.31 5.22
CA ASP A 42 -13.72 12.53 4.74
C ASP A 42 -14.07 13.76 5.60
N PRO A 43 -13.11 14.38 6.31
CA PRO A 43 -13.37 15.52 7.19
C PRO A 43 -13.56 16.83 6.41
N ARG A 44 -13.23 16.87 5.12
CA ARG A 44 -13.24 18.09 4.29
C ARG A 44 -14.65 18.40 3.85
N LEU A 45 -15.45 19.00 4.74
CA LEU A 45 -16.79 19.50 4.41
C LEU A 45 -16.70 20.81 3.61
N PRO A 46 -17.63 21.04 2.67
CA PRO A 46 -17.68 22.27 1.90
C PRO A 46 -18.07 23.44 2.80
N ASP A 47 -17.58 24.62 2.47
CA ASP A 47 -17.95 25.85 3.16
C ASP A 47 -19.39 26.22 2.85
N ALA A 48 -20.02 27.02 3.73
CA ALA A 48 -21.41 27.45 3.56
C ALA A 48 -21.67 28.21 2.25
N THR A 49 -20.62 28.77 1.65
CA THR A 49 -20.69 29.54 0.40
C THR A 49 -20.48 28.67 -0.85
N ASP A 50 -20.03 27.43 -0.67
CA ASP A 50 -19.78 26.52 -1.78
C ASP A 50 -21.11 26.10 -2.42
N ARG A 51 -21.19 26.22 -3.74
CA ARG A 51 -22.35 25.75 -4.51
C ARG A 51 -22.27 24.23 -4.70
N VAL A 52 -22.57 23.50 -3.63
CA VAL A 52 -22.63 22.03 -3.66
C VAL A 52 -24.07 21.53 -3.70
N VAL A 53 -24.24 20.33 -4.25
CA VAL A 53 -25.45 19.53 -3.98
C VAL A 53 -25.43 19.14 -2.50
N ALA A 54 -26.61 19.05 -1.86
CA ALA A 54 -26.74 18.72 -0.44
C ALA A 54 -25.82 17.55 -0.04
N ARG A 55 -24.93 17.78 0.94
CA ARG A 55 -23.97 16.79 1.43
C ARG A 55 -24.38 16.32 2.82
N ILE A 56 -24.56 15.02 2.98
CA ILE A 56 -24.94 14.42 4.26
C ILE A 56 -23.71 14.38 5.17
N ARG A 57 -23.79 15.10 6.29
CA ARG A 57 -22.80 15.04 7.37
C ARG A 57 -23.19 13.95 8.36
N SER A 58 -22.27 13.04 8.64
CA SER A 58 -22.44 12.00 9.65
C SER A 58 -22.32 12.57 11.07
N LEU A 59 -22.75 11.79 12.08
CA LEU A 59 -22.71 12.20 13.49
C LEU A 59 -21.28 12.37 14.02
N ASP A 60 -20.30 11.71 13.41
CA ASP A 60 -18.88 11.89 13.70
C ASP A 60 -18.29 13.18 13.09
N GLY A 61 -19.14 13.99 12.44
CA GLY A 61 -18.77 15.27 11.89
C GLY A 61 -18.10 15.19 10.51
N THR A 62 -17.97 14.00 9.92
CA THR A 62 -17.34 13.78 8.61
C THR A 62 -18.37 13.51 7.51
N TRP A 63 -17.90 13.41 6.27
CA TRP A 63 -18.66 12.87 5.15
C TRP A 63 -18.23 11.44 4.85
N HIS A 64 -19.15 10.50 5.01
CA HIS A 64 -18.91 9.11 4.62
C HIS A 64 -19.16 8.98 3.12
N ARG A 65 -18.09 8.79 2.34
CA ARG A 65 -18.19 8.64 0.88
C ARG A 65 -17.33 7.50 0.35
N PRO A 66 -17.67 6.92 -0.82
CA PRO A 66 -16.81 5.94 -1.47
C PRO A 66 -15.41 6.49 -1.74
N PHE A 67 -14.41 5.60 -1.75
CA PHE A 67 -13.09 5.93 -2.30
C PHE A 67 -13.22 6.26 -3.79
N SER A 68 -12.65 7.39 -4.18
CA SER A 68 -12.48 7.77 -5.58
C SER A 68 -11.44 6.89 -6.26
N THR A 69 -11.47 6.85 -7.59
CA THR A 69 -10.52 6.08 -8.40
C THR A 69 -9.08 6.58 -8.25
N LEU A 70 -8.88 7.90 -8.12
CA LEU A 70 -7.58 8.49 -7.81
C LEU A 70 -7.04 8.02 -6.47
N GLU A 71 -7.87 8.02 -5.42
CA GLU A 71 -7.44 7.55 -4.10
C GLU A 71 -7.07 6.07 -4.10
N LEU A 72 -7.81 5.23 -4.83
CA LEU A 72 -7.44 3.82 -4.96
C LEU A 72 -6.14 3.64 -5.73
N ALA A 73 -5.89 4.45 -6.76
CA ALA A 73 -4.63 4.44 -7.50
C ALA A 73 -3.45 4.86 -6.62
N ALA A 74 -3.64 5.92 -5.81
CA ALA A 74 -2.63 6.39 -4.87
C ALA A 74 -2.34 5.38 -3.76
N LEU A 75 -3.37 4.72 -3.22
CA LEU A 75 -3.20 3.62 -2.26
C LEU A 75 -2.45 2.42 -2.85
N GLN A 76 -2.53 2.24 -4.17
CA GLN A 76 -1.75 1.25 -4.92
C GLN A 76 -0.39 1.79 -5.40
N SER A 77 0.06 2.97 -4.93
CA SER A 77 1.33 3.60 -5.33
C SER A 77 1.47 3.77 -6.86
N LEU A 78 0.36 3.90 -7.59
CA LEU A 78 0.36 4.12 -9.03
C LEU A 78 0.57 5.59 -9.40
N VAL A 79 0.27 6.49 -8.47
CA VAL A 79 0.33 7.95 -8.65
C VAL A 79 0.43 8.60 -7.27
N GLU A 80 1.13 9.72 -7.15
CA GLU A 80 1.08 10.52 -5.92
C GLU A 80 -0.24 11.29 -5.84
N PRO A 81 -0.79 11.53 -4.63
CA PRO A 81 -2.07 12.24 -4.48
C PRO A 81 -2.11 13.64 -5.11
N GLU A 82 -0.97 14.32 -5.20
CA GLU A 82 -0.79 15.64 -5.83
C GLU A 82 -0.65 15.60 -7.36
N ASP A 83 -0.44 14.41 -7.95
CA ASP A 83 -0.17 14.27 -9.38
C ASP A 83 -1.45 14.16 -10.21
N TYR A 84 -1.31 14.47 -11.49
CA TYR A 84 -2.38 14.26 -12.47
C TYR A 84 -2.41 12.80 -12.95
N LEU A 85 -3.54 12.12 -12.77
CA LEU A 85 -3.77 10.76 -13.23
C LEU A 85 -4.60 10.75 -14.51
N GLU A 86 -4.05 10.17 -15.58
CA GLU A 86 -4.76 9.88 -16.83
C GLU A 86 -4.85 8.37 -17.04
N LEU A 87 -6.06 7.85 -17.24
CA LEU A 87 -6.33 6.43 -17.44
C LEU A 87 -6.98 6.19 -18.80
N ASP A 88 -6.53 5.16 -19.50
CA ASP A 88 -7.06 4.80 -20.82
C ASP A 88 -8.45 4.15 -20.73
N GLY A 89 -9.34 4.53 -21.65
CA GLY A 89 -10.73 4.10 -21.72
C GLY A 89 -11.75 5.12 -21.20
N LEU A 90 -12.98 4.67 -20.96
CA LEU A 90 -14.11 5.52 -20.54
C LEU A 90 -14.92 4.92 -19.38
N SER A 91 -14.49 3.77 -18.83
CA SER A 91 -15.21 3.02 -17.80
C SER A 91 -14.48 3.10 -16.47
N ASP A 92 -15.10 3.78 -15.51
CA ASP A 92 -14.57 3.86 -14.14
C ASP A 92 -14.51 2.48 -13.46
N ALA A 93 -15.46 1.59 -13.78
CA ALA A 93 -15.44 0.22 -13.30
C ALA A 93 -14.20 -0.55 -13.79
N ASP A 94 -13.87 -0.43 -15.08
CA ASP A 94 -12.72 -1.11 -15.67
C ASP A 94 -11.40 -0.54 -15.11
N TRP A 95 -11.35 0.77 -14.88
CA TRP A 95 -10.19 1.42 -14.25
C TRP A 95 -9.96 0.88 -12.84
N ARG A 96 -11.02 0.80 -12.03
CA ARG A 96 -10.95 0.29 -10.66
C ARG A 96 -10.59 -1.19 -10.61
N GLU A 97 -11.09 -1.98 -11.56
CA GLU A 97 -10.70 -3.39 -11.70
C GLU A 97 -9.20 -3.52 -11.98
N ARG A 98 -8.66 -2.75 -12.92
CA ARG A 98 -7.22 -2.75 -13.25
C ARG A 98 -6.36 -2.30 -12.08
N ILE A 99 -6.76 -1.22 -11.39
CA ILE A 99 -6.08 -0.73 -10.19
C ILE A 99 -6.08 -1.80 -9.09
N GLY A 100 -7.23 -2.44 -8.84
CA GLY A 100 -7.33 -3.50 -7.82
C GLY A 100 -6.57 -4.78 -8.15
N ASN A 101 -6.39 -5.09 -9.44
CA ASN A 101 -5.61 -6.25 -9.89
C ASN A 101 -4.11 -5.97 -10.03
N ALA A 102 -3.68 -4.71 -9.95
CA ALA A 102 -2.28 -4.33 -10.09
C ALA A 102 -1.43 -4.77 -8.89
N VAL A 103 -0.14 -4.99 -9.14
CA VAL A 103 0.87 -5.05 -8.09
C VAL A 103 1.32 -3.62 -7.82
N PRO A 104 1.34 -3.13 -6.55
CA PRO A 104 1.81 -1.79 -6.25
C PRO A 104 3.24 -1.58 -6.77
N PRO A 105 3.54 -0.50 -7.53
CA PRO A 105 4.85 -0.24 -8.11
C PRO A 105 6.00 -0.26 -7.09
N ASP A 106 5.79 0.29 -5.89
CA ASP A 106 6.80 0.27 -4.83
C ASP A 106 7.16 -1.16 -4.40
N ALA A 107 6.15 -2.02 -4.25
CA ALA A 107 6.35 -3.43 -3.95
C ALA A 107 7.05 -4.15 -5.10
N ALA A 108 6.64 -3.88 -6.34
CA ALA A 108 7.27 -4.44 -7.54
C ALA A 108 8.75 -4.04 -7.65
N ALA A 109 9.08 -2.78 -7.37
CA ALA A 109 10.44 -2.26 -7.38
C ALA A 109 11.33 -2.91 -6.31
N ALA A 110 10.81 -3.11 -5.09
CA ALA A 110 11.54 -3.80 -4.01
C ALA A 110 11.85 -5.27 -4.38
N ILE A 111 10.88 -5.96 -4.96
CA ILE A 111 11.04 -7.34 -5.45
C ILE A 111 12.07 -7.37 -6.58
N ALA A 112 11.92 -6.51 -7.59
CA ALA A 112 12.81 -6.45 -8.75
C ALA A 112 14.25 -6.10 -8.36
N SER A 113 14.45 -5.23 -7.36
CA SER A 113 15.78 -4.87 -6.86
C SER A 113 16.49 -6.08 -6.22
N THR A 114 15.74 -6.90 -5.49
CA THR A 114 16.26 -8.15 -4.91
C THR A 114 16.63 -9.15 -6.00
N MET A 115 15.76 -9.29 -7.02
CA MET A 115 16.04 -10.12 -8.20
C MET A 115 17.29 -9.65 -8.93
N GLY A 116 17.40 -8.34 -9.21
CA GLY A 116 18.56 -7.74 -9.89
C GLY A 116 19.87 -7.96 -9.13
N THR A 117 19.86 -7.76 -7.80
CA THR A 117 21.03 -8.04 -6.95
C THR A 117 21.45 -9.51 -7.07
N THR A 118 20.48 -10.43 -7.02
CA THR A 118 20.73 -11.87 -7.11
C THR A 118 21.34 -12.24 -8.46
N LEU A 119 20.82 -11.69 -9.56
CA LEU A 119 21.34 -11.94 -10.91
C LEU A 119 22.77 -11.41 -11.07
N LEU A 120 23.05 -10.21 -10.57
CA LEU A 120 24.39 -9.62 -10.65
C LEU A 120 25.43 -10.44 -9.88
N LEU A 121 25.07 -10.95 -8.70
CA LEU A 121 25.96 -11.81 -7.91
C LEU A 121 26.24 -13.14 -8.61
N ALA A 122 25.20 -13.78 -9.14
CA ALA A 122 25.35 -15.01 -9.90
C ALA A 122 26.29 -14.82 -11.11
N TRP A 123 26.18 -13.68 -11.80
CA TRP A 123 27.07 -13.34 -12.92
C TRP A 123 28.50 -13.03 -12.52
N SER A 124 28.74 -12.51 -11.31
CA SER A 124 30.10 -12.30 -10.79
C SER A 124 30.73 -13.58 -10.21
N GLY A 125 30.04 -14.72 -10.27
CA GLY A 125 30.49 -15.99 -9.70
C GLY A 125 30.25 -16.12 -8.20
N GLU A 126 29.54 -15.17 -7.58
CA GLU A 126 29.18 -15.20 -6.16
C GLU A 126 27.95 -16.08 -5.96
N SER A 127 28.13 -17.19 -5.25
CA SER A 127 27.07 -18.18 -5.01
C SER A 127 26.39 -18.02 -3.64
N PHE A 128 26.97 -17.23 -2.75
CA PHE A 128 26.48 -16.99 -1.40
C PHE A 128 26.78 -15.57 -0.95
N MET A 129 25.79 -14.90 -0.37
CA MET A 129 25.96 -13.59 0.25
C MET A 129 25.34 -13.59 1.65
N LEU A 130 26.15 -13.21 2.63
CA LEU A 130 25.66 -12.82 3.95
C LEU A 130 25.48 -11.30 3.95
N SER A 131 24.27 -10.80 4.15
CA SER A 131 24.00 -9.36 4.25
C SER A 131 23.26 -9.04 5.54
N ASN A 132 23.48 -7.82 6.04
CA ASN A 132 22.65 -7.23 7.09
C ASN A 132 21.54 -6.33 6.49
N THR A 133 21.26 -6.48 5.19
CA THR A 133 20.13 -5.80 4.56
C THR A 133 18.86 -6.31 5.23
N PRO A 134 18.02 -5.42 5.78
CA PRO A 134 16.77 -5.83 6.40
C PRO A 134 15.94 -6.62 5.40
N ILE A 135 15.19 -7.62 5.88
CA ILE A 135 14.20 -8.29 5.06
C ILE A 135 13.26 -7.19 4.52
N TRP A 136 13.15 -7.09 3.20
CA TRP A 136 12.45 -6.02 2.47
C TRP A 136 10.94 -5.88 2.78
N VAL A 137 10.40 -6.77 3.62
CA VAL A 137 9.04 -6.71 4.18
C VAL A 137 8.99 -6.15 5.61
N ARG A 138 10.11 -5.67 6.17
CA ARG A 138 10.18 -5.12 7.53
C ARG A 138 10.41 -3.61 7.53
N ASN A 139 9.55 -2.90 8.28
CA ASN A 139 9.83 -1.54 8.73
C ASN A 139 10.99 -1.56 9.73
N VAL A 140 12.24 -1.34 9.28
CA VAL A 140 13.38 -1.19 10.20
C VAL A 140 14.20 0.02 9.83
N ALA A 141 14.21 1.02 10.73
CA ALA A 141 15.18 2.10 10.76
C ALA A 141 16.59 1.50 10.98
N VAL A 142 17.48 1.65 10.01
CA VAL A 142 18.81 1.01 10.00
C VAL A 142 19.85 1.90 10.67
N ALA A 143 20.62 1.32 11.61
CA ALA A 143 21.89 1.88 12.08
C ALA A 143 23.03 0.93 11.66
N LEU A 144 23.99 1.45 10.89
CA LEU A 144 25.15 0.76 10.32
C LEU A 144 26.35 0.70 11.28
N SER A 145 27.12 -0.39 11.23
CA SER A 145 28.59 -0.34 11.24
C SER A 145 29.20 -1.66 10.75
N VAL A 146 30.03 -1.61 9.71
CA VAL A 146 30.93 -2.71 9.31
C VAL A 146 32.36 -2.27 9.65
N LYS A 147 33.13 -3.13 10.31
CA LYS A 147 34.58 -3.01 10.43
C LYS A 147 35.20 -4.20 9.71
N SER A 148 35.90 -3.95 8.60
CA SER A 148 36.68 -4.97 7.89
C SER A 148 37.91 -5.36 8.71
N PRO A 149 38.35 -6.63 8.72
CA PRO A 149 39.65 -7.01 9.27
C PRO A 149 40.75 -6.60 8.30
N ASP A 150 41.80 -5.97 8.81
CA ASP A 150 43.03 -5.72 8.07
C ASP A 150 43.74 -7.05 7.79
N TRP A 151 43.84 -7.40 6.51
CA TRP A 151 44.64 -8.53 6.04
C TRP A 151 46.13 -8.15 6.03
N SER A 152 46.89 -8.61 7.03
CA SER A 152 48.36 -8.62 6.97
C SER A 152 48.82 -9.95 6.37
N GLY A 153 49.23 -9.91 5.11
CA GLY A 153 49.82 -11.04 4.39
C GLY A 153 51.03 -11.62 5.13
N GLY A 154 51.11 -12.95 5.14
CA GLY A 154 52.25 -13.69 5.65
C GLY A 154 53.45 -13.62 4.72
N GLU A 155 54.62 -13.51 5.32
CA GLU A 155 55.90 -13.90 4.74
C GLU A 155 56.42 -15.08 5.56
N GLY A 156 56.69 -16.20 4.89
CA GLY A 156 57.17 -17.43 5.52
C GLY A 156 58.67 -17.41 5.80
N ALA A 157 59.15 -18.41 6.53
CA ALA A 157 60.31 -19.23 6.16
C ALA A 157 60.65 -20.23 7.29
N ALA A 158 61.16 -21.37 6.84
CA ALA A 158 61.71 -22.49 7.58
C ALA A 158 62.63 -22.16 8.77
N GLY A 159 62.63 -23.05 9.76
CA GLY A 159 63.56 -23.10 10.89
C GLY A 159 63.01 -23.91 12.05
#